data_AF-A0A922VTP7-F1
#
_entry.id   AF-A0A922VTP7-F1
#
_cell.length_a   1.000
_cell.length_b   1.000
_cell.length_c   1.000
_cell.angle_alpha   90.00
_cell.angle_beta   90.00
_cell.angle_gamma   90.00
#
_symmetry.space_group_name_H-M   'P 1'
#
loop_
_entity.id
_entity.type
_entity.pdbx_description
1 polymer ?
#
loop_
_entity_poly.entity_id
_entity_poly.type
_entity_poly.pdbx_seq_one_letter_code
_entity_poly.pdbx_strand_id
1 'polypeptide(L)'
;IDIIDSYGIKYAIILAGDHIYKMDYEVMLRQHVEAGADVTIGCLTVPRKEASAFGVMHVDKHMRITDFLEKPKDPPAIPGDPDHALASMGIYVFDWAFLRDLLMKDMADDASTHDFGFDLIPYIVKNGKAVAHKFADSCVTSGHETEPYWRDVGTIDAFWQANIDLTDFVPKLDLYDNAWPIWTYAEIVPPAKFIHDEDGRRGSAVSSLVSGDCIVSGSAVSNSLLFTGCRTHSYSSLEYVVALPQVIVNRKAQLKNCVIDRGVVIPEGLVVGVDPEEDTKWFRRSEGGIVLVTQDMIDARNKALS
;
A
#
# COMPACT_ATOMS: atom_id res chain seq x y z
N ILE A 1 6.79 -0.51 -27.88
CA ILE A 1 8.02 0.23 -28.23
C ILE A 1 7.69 1.40 -29.15
N ASP A 2 7.07 1.17 -30.31
CA ASP A 2 6.75 2.24 -31.29
C ASP A 2 6.00 3.45 -30.71
N ILE A 3 5.04 3.20 -29.81
CA ILE A 3 4.32 4.29 -29.10
C ILE A 3 5.30 5.14 -28.29
N ILE A 4 6.22 4.51 -27.55
CA ILE A 4 7.20 5.21 -26.71
C ILE A 4 8.22 5.95 -27.59
N ASP A 5 8.69 5.32 -28.67
CA ASP A 5 9.59 5.93 -29.65
C ASP A 5 8.97 7.21 -30.25
N SER A 6 7.65 7.23 -30.49
CA SER A 6 6.94 8.40 -31.03
C SER A 6 6.97 9.63 -30.11
N TYR A 7 7.14 9.45 -28.80
CA TYR A 7 7.25 10.55 -27.85
C TYR A 7 8.65 11.19 -27.80
N GLY A 8 9.68 10.54 -28.37
CA GLY A 8 11.05 11.06 -28.37
C GLY A 8 11.64 11.25 -26.96
N ILE A 9 11.25 10.39 -26.01
CA ILE A 9 11.72 10.48 -24.63
C ILE A 9 13.21 10.13 -24.53
N LYS A 10 13.91 10.75 -23.56
CA LYS A 10 15.30 10.44 -23.26
C LYS A 10 15.43 9.40 -22.15
N TYR A 11 14.60 9.52 -21.12
CA TYR A 11 14.64 8.68 -19.93
C TYR A 11 13.29 8.01 -19.72
N ALA A 12 13.32 6.78 -19.22
CA ALA A 12 12.14 6.05 -18.78
C ALA A 12 12.23 5.79 -17.27
N ILE A 13 11.14 6.07 -16.57
CA ILE A 13 10.98 5.76 -15.15
C ILE A 13 9.92 4.68 -15.04
N ILE A 14 10.33 3.49 -14.59
CA ILE A 14 9.46 2.34 -14.38
C ILE A 14 9.06 2.33 -12.92
N LEU A 15 7.76 2.24 -12.66
CA LEU A 15 7.17 2.33 -11.32
C LEU A 15 6.25 1.14 -11.06
N ALA A 16 6.38 0.54 -9.88
CA ALA A 16 5.38 -0.35 -9.32
C ALA A 16 4.16 0.48 -8.87
N GLY A 17 2.96 0.07 -9.32
CA GLY A 17 1.71 0.82 -9.12
C GLY A 17 0.90 0.43 -7.89
N ASP A 18 1.44 -0.46 -7.05
CA ASP A 18 0.77 -1.13 -5.92
C ASP A 18 1.37 -0.76 -4.55
N HIS A 19 2.32 0.17 -4.50
CA HIS A 19 2.89 0.70 -3.26
C HIS A 19 2.31 2.07 -2.88
N ILE A 20 2.31 2.39 -1.58
CA ILE A 20 1.91 3.71 -1.06
C ILE A 20 3.15 4.45 -0.56
N TYR A 21 3.53 5.54 -1.23
CA TYR A 21 4.68 6.39 -0.89
C TYR A 21 4.61 7.76 -1.56
N LYS A 22 5.49 8.69 -1.15
CA LYS A 22 5.73 9.97 -1.83
C LYS A 22 7.22 10.10 -2.17
N MET A 23 7.54 10.38 -3.43
CA MET A 23 8.92 10.47 -3.91
C MET A 23 9.06 11.53 -5.00
N ASP A 24 10.11 12.34 -4.91
CA ASP A 24 10.53 13.24 -5.98
C ASP A 24 11.51 12.51 -6.91
N TYR A 25 10.99 12.05 -8.06
CA TYR A 25 11.78 11.29 -9.03
C TYR A 25 12.88 12.12 -9.72
N GLU A 26 12.82 13.45 -9.68
CA GLU A 26 13.86 14.31 -10.27
C GLU A 26 15.21 14.09 -9.58
N VAL A 27 15.20 13.84 -8.27
CA VAL A 27 16.41 13.53 -7.49
C VAL A 27 17.06 12.23 -7.99
N MET A 28 16.25 11.19 -8.19
CA MET A 28 16.72 9.90 -8.70
C MET A 28 17.20 10.00 -10.15
N LEU A 29 16.48 10.76 -10.99
CA LEU A 29 16.85 10.99 -12.37
C LEU A 29 18.20 11.73 -12.48
N ARG A 30 18.43 12.74 -11.64
CA ARG A 30 19.71 13.44 -11.58
C ARG A 30 20.85 12.50 -11.21
N GLN A 31 20.67 11.67 -10.18
CA GLN A 31 21.67 10.67 -9.79
C GLN A 31 21.96 9.71 -10.95
N HIS A 32 20.94 9.26 -11.68
CA HIS A 32 21.11 8.37 -12.83
C HIS A 32 22.07 8.97 -13.88
N VAL A 33 21.84 10.24 -14.23
CA VAL A 33 22.65 10.98 -15.20
C VAL A 33 24.07 11.24 -14.67
N GLU A 34 24.22 11.73 -13.45
CA GLU A 34 25.52 12.03 -12.84
C GLU A 34 26.38 10.78 -12.66
N ALA A 35 25.75 9.67 -12.31
CA ALA A 35 26.43 8.39 -12.20
C ALA A 35 26.78 7.82 -13.59
N GLY A 36 26.09 8.20 -14.67
CA GLY A 36 26.20 7.53 -15.97
C GLY A 36 25.94 6.04 -15.83
N ALA A 37 24.85 5.68 -15.13
CA ALA A 37 24.44 4.31 -14.89
C ALA A 37 23.59 3.79 -16.06
N ASP A 38 23.67 2.49 -16.36
CA ASP A 38 22.75 1.86 -17.31
C ASP A 38 21.35 1.72 -16.70
N VAL A 39 21.29 1.50 -15.38
CA VAL A 39 20.07 1.53 -14.58
C VAL A 39 20.33 2.10 -13.20
N THR A 40 19.39 2.91 -12.71
CA THR A 40 19.34 3.30 -11.30
C THR A 40 18.11 2.68 -10.64
N ILE A 41 18.29 2.06 -9.48
CA ILE A 41 17.24 1.28 -8.79
C ILE A 41 16.92 1.96 -7.46
N GLY A 42 15.64 2.25 -7.21
CA GLY A 42 15.17 2.81 -5.95
C GLY A 42 15.14 1.73 -4.87
N CYS A 43 15.76 2.02 -3.73
CA CYS A 43 15.94 1.07 -2.64
C CYS A 43 15.51 1.64 -1.29
N LEU A 44 14.80 0.82 -0.50
CA LEU A 44 14.56 1.07 0.92
C LEU A 44 15.76 0.62 1.73
N THR A 45 16.09 1.39 2.77
CA THR A 45 16.99 0.93 3.83
C THR A 45 16.14 0.26 4.89
N VAL A 46 16.25 -1.06 5.01
CA VAL A 46 15.46 -1.86 5.96
C VAL A 46 16.37 -2.63 6.91
N PRO A 47 15.91 -2.93 8.14
CA PRO A 47 16.63 -3.84 9.02
C PRO A 47 16.92 -5.17 8.30
N ARG A 48 18.14 -5.70 8.40
CA ARG A 48 18.53 -6.93 7.69
C ARG A 48 17.64 -8.13 8.00
N LYS A 49 17.04 -8.17 9.20
CA LYS A 49 16.13 -9.24 9.62
C LYS A 49 14.82 -9.25 8.82
N GLU A 50 14.41 -8.09 8.32
CA GLU A 50 13.16 -7.90 7.57
C GLU A 50 13.39 -7.96 6.05
N ALA A 51 14.65 -7.78 5.61
CA ALA A 51 15.03 -7.75 4.20
C ALA A 51 14.84 -9.09 3.45
N SER A 52 14.67 -10.20 4.15
CA SER A 52 14.52 -11.54 3.54
C SER A 52 13.20 -11.71 2.76
N ALA A 53 12.23 -10.80 2.94
CA ALA A 53 11.00 -10.76 2.18
C ALA A 53 11.14 -10.08 0.80
N PHE A 54 12.28 -9.44 0.51
CA PHE A 54 12.47 -8.57 -0.65
C PHE A 54 13.57 -9.07 -1.60
N GLY A 55 13.60 -8.50 -2.82
CA GLY A 55 14.81 -8.50 -3.64
C GLY A 55 15.84 -7.53 -3.06
N VAL A 56 17.00 -8.05 -2.66
CA VAL A 56 18.05 -7.29 -1.94
C VAL A 56 19.22 -7.00 -2.86
N MET A 57 19.66 -5.74 -2.88
CA MET A 57 20.84 -5.31 -3.62
C MET A 57 22.08 -5.41 -2.74
N HIS A 58 23.11 -6.13 -3.20
CA HIS A 58 24.46 -5.99 -2.65
C HIS A 58 25.14 -4.82 -3.35
N VAL A 59 25.73 -3.90 -2.57
CA VAL A 59 26.36 -2.70 -3.11
C VAL A 59 27.80 -2.54 -2.63
N ASP A 60 28.61 -1.85 -3.42
CA ASP A 60 29.93 -1.37 -2.99
C ASP A 60 29.84 -0.02 -2.26
N LYS A 61 31.00 0.53 -1.87
CA LYS A 61 31.12 1.83 -1.17
C LYS A 61 30.63 3.05 -1.99
N HIS A 62 30.37 2.88 -3.27
CA HIS A 62 29.88 3.93 -4.19
C HIS A 62 28.44 3.68 -4.61
N MET A 63 27.71 2.81 -3.90
CA MET A 63 26.33 2.41 -4.21
C MET A 63 26.19 1.72 -5.57
N ARG A 64 27.30 1.26 -6.19
CA ARG A 64 27.21 0.40 -7.37
C ARG A 64 26.73 -0.96 -6.91
N ILE A 65 25.70 -1.47 -7.56
CA ILE A 65 25.15 -2.79 -7.30
C ILE A 65 26.11 -3.83 -7.88
N THR A 66 26.58 -4.73 -7.03
CA THR A 66 27.51 -5.81 -7.37
C THR A 66 26.81 -7.16 -7.47
N ASP A 67 25.67 -7.32 -6.80
CA ASP A 67 24.85 -8.52 -6.85
C ASP A 67 23.38 -8.21 -6.57
N PHE A 68 22.48 -9.03 -7.08
CA PHE A 68 21.03 -8.97 -6.81
C PHE A 68 20.55 -10.32 -6.32
N LEU A 69 19.98 -10.32 -5.11
CA LEU A 69 19.57 -11.54 -4.43
C LEU A 69 18.07 -11.49 -4.16
N GLU A 70 17.30 -12.38 -4.78
CA GLU A 70 15.86 -12.49 -4.53
C GLU A 70 15.60 -13.25 -3.22
N LYS A 71 14.96 -12.60 -2.25
CA LYS A 71 14.55 -13.16 -0.95
C LYS A 71 15.66 -13.95 -0.23
N PRO A 72 16.84 -13.36 0.00
CA PRO A 72 17.96 -14.07 0.59
C PRO A 72 17.70 -14.39 2.06
N LYS A 73 18.10 -15.60 2.48
CA LYS A 73 18.04 -16.00 3.89
C LYS A 73 18.97 -15.18 4.79
N ASP A 74 20.12 -14.74 4.25
CA ASP A 74 21.07 -13.85 4.92
C ASP A 74 21.32 -12.64 4.01
N PRO A 75 20.53 -11.56 4.15
CA PRO A 75 20.63 -10.39 3.30
C PRO A 75 21.99 -9.69 3.46
N PRO A 76 22.67 -9.30 2.36
CA PRO A 76 23.93 -8.56 2.45
C PRO A 76 23.73 -7.22 3.16
N ALA A 77 24.70 -6.82 3.97
CA ALA A 77 24.68 -5.55 4.65
C ALA A 77 25.15 -4.40 3.75
N ILE A 78 24.74 -3.18 4.09
CA ILE A 78 25.28 -1.98 3.47
C ILE A 78 26.73 -1.77 3.94
N PRO A 79 27.69 -1.45 3.05
CA PRO A 79 29.05 -1.12 3.47
C PRO A 79 29.08 0.03 4.50
N GLY A 80 29.55 -0.25 5.70
CA GLY A 80 29.58 0.71 6.81
C GLY A 80 28.35 0.71 7.72
N ASP A 81 27.33 -0.09 7.41
CA ASP A 81 26.10 -0.26 8.21
C ASP A 81 25.69 -1.74 8.24
N PRO A 82 26.21 -2.52 9.22
CA PRO A 82 26.03 -3.97 9.27
C PRO A 82 24.61 -4.42 9.64
N ASP A 83 23.75 -3.50 10.09
CA ASP A 83 22.41 -3.77 10.61
C ASP A 83 21.31 -3.58 9.56
N HIS A 84 21.63 -2.92 8.43
CA HIS A 84 20.68 -2.62 7.36
C HIS A 84 21.06 -3.24 6.01
N ALA A 85 20.05 -3.46 5.18
CA ALA A 85 20.16 -3.90 3.79
C ALA A 85 19.38 -2.96 2.87
N LEU A 86 19.67 -3.03 1.57
CA LEU A 86 18.94 -2.30 0.53
C LEU A 86 17.94 -3.23 -0.14
N ALA A 87 16.65 -3.00 0.11
CA ALA A 87 15.56 -3.72 -0.55
C ALA A 87 15.06 -2.93 -1.77
N SER A 88 14.94 -3.59 -2.92
CA SER A 88 14.41 -2.99 -4.15
C SER A 88 12.95 -2.59 -3.98
N MET A 89 12.59 -1.39 -4.47
CA MET A 89 11.22 -0.88 -4.48
C MET A 89 10.45 -1.20 -5.78
N GLY A 90 11.10 -1.84 -6.76
CA GLY A 90 10.54 -1.95 -8.11
C GLY A 90 10.47 -0.61 -8.86
N ILE A 91 11.35 0.34 -8.52
CA ILE A 91 11.48 1.64 -9.18
C ILE A 91 12.80 1.66 -9.96
N TYR A 92 12.73 1.87 -11.27
CA TYR A 92 13.90 1.83 -12.14
C TYR A 92 13.96 3.06 -13.04
N VAL A 93 15.14 3.66 -13.16
CA VAL A 93 15.43 4.74 -14.11
C VAL A 93 16.41 4.24 -15.16
N PHE A 94 16.10 4.48 -16.43
CA PHE A 94 16.89 4.09 -17.58
C PHE A 94 17.03 5.23 -18.59
N ASP A 95 18.14 5.25 -19.33
CA ASP A 95 18.17 5.82 -20.68
C ASP A 95 17.24 4.99 -21.59
N TRP A 96 16.31 5.65 -22.29
CA TRP A 96 15.31 4.96 -23.12
C TRP A 96 15.96 4.10 -24.21
N ALA A 97 17.01 4.61 -24.87
CA ALA A 97 17.71 3.87 -25.91
C ALA A 97 18.29 2.55 -25.38
N PHE A 98 18.87 2.56 -24.18
CA PHE A 98 19.39 1.36 -23.53
C PHE A 98 18.28 0.38 -23.17
N LEU A 99 17.22 0.86 -22.50
CA LEU A 99 16.10 0.02 -22.10
C LEU A 99 15.41 -0.61 -23.31
N ARG A 100 15.21 0.16 -24.39
CA ARG A 100 14.61 -0.32 -25.64
C ARG A 100 15.41 -1.49 -26.23
N ASP A 101 16.72 -1.35 -26.35
CA ASP A 101 17.57 -2.40 -26.89
C ASP A 101 17.58 -3.64 -25.99
N LEU A 102 17.53 -3.45 -24.68
CA LEU A 102 17.43 -4.53 -23.71
C LEU A 102 16.10 -5.29 -23.83
N LEU A 103 14.97 -4.58 -23.90
CA LEU A 103 13.64 -5.18 -24.10
C LEU A 103 13.53 -5.93 -25.43
N MET A 104 14.14 -5.41 -26.50
CA MET A 104 14.15 -6.08 -27.81
C MET A 104 14.96 -7.38 -27.78
N LYS A 105 16.08 -7.41 -27.05
CA LYS A 105 16.88 -8.63 -26.87
C LYS A 105 16.13 -9.66 -26.02
N ASP A 106 15.53 -9.21 -24.93
CA ASP A 106 14.75 -10.06 -24.01
C ASP A 106 13.54 -10.68 -24.71
N MET A 107 12.81 -9.91 -25.53
CA MET A 107 11.70 -10.41 -26.34
C MET A 107 12.12 -11.50 -27.34
N ALA A 108 13.40 -11.56 -27.72
CA ALA A 108 13.94 -12.58 -28.63
C ALA A 108 14.56 -13.79 -27.90
N ASP A 109 14.60 -13.77 -26.56
CA ASP A 109 15.16 -14.84 -25.74
C ASP A 109 14.06 -15.76 -25.21
N ASP A 110 13.93 -16.95 -25.81
CA ASP A 110 12.95 -17.97 -25.41
C ASP A 110 13.17 -18.53 -23.99
N ALA A 111 14.34 -18.28 -23.38
CA ALA A 111 14.64 -18.71 -22.01
C ALA A 111 14.28 -17.66 -20.94
N SER A 112 13.94 -16.44 -21.35
CA SER A 112 13.56 -15.35 -20.44
C SER A 112 12.16 -15.56 -19.88
N THR A 113 11.93 -15.10 -18.65
CA THR A 113 10.59 -14.99 -18.07
C THR A 113 9.91 -13.65 -18.38
N HIS A 114 10.61 -12.77 -19.11
CA HIS A 114 10.19 -11.42 -19.48
C HIS A 114 9.87 -10.53 -18.28
N ASP A 115 10.64 -10.67 -17.19
CA ASP A 115 10.48 -9.89 -15.97
C ASP A 115 11.71 -9.02 -15.65
N PHE A 116 11.47 -7.82 -15.12
CA PHE A 116 12.56 -6.91 -14.76
C PHE A 116 13.44 -7.49 -13.65
N GLY A 117 12.85 -7.99 -12.57
CA GLY A 117 13.56 -8.49 -11.40
C GLY A 117 14.26 -9.82 -11.64
N PHE A 118 13.66 -10.71 -12.43
CA PHE A 118 14.24 -12.04 -12.71
C PHE A 118 15.23 -12.06 -13.87
N ASP A 119 14.99 -11.27 -14.94
CA ASP A 119 15.78 -11.36 -16.16
C ASP A 119 16.66 -10.12 -16.36
N LEU A 120 16.04 -8.93 -16.46
CA LEU A 120 16.74 -7.73 -16.92
C LEU A 120 17.72 -7.14 -15.91
N ILE A 121 17.28 -6.93 -14.66
CA ILE A 121 18.11 -6.34 -13.61
C ILE A 121 19.32 -7.24 -13.30
N PRO A 122 19.18 -8.56 -13.09
CA PRO A 122 20.33 -9.44 -12.90
C PRO A 122 21.31 -9.40 -14.07
N TYR A 123 20.80 -9.34 -15.31
CA TYR A 123 21.64 -9.19 -16.51
C TYR A 123 22.46 -7.89 -16.47
N ILE A 124 21.85 -6.75 -16.13
CA ILE A 124 22.55 -5.45 -16.08
C ILE A 124 23.55 -5.42 -14.92
N VAL A 125 23.20 -5.95 -13.76
CA VAL A 125 24.12 -6.04 -12.60
C VAL A 125 25.39 -6.79 -12.99
N LYS A 126 25.25 -7.90 -13.74
CA LYS A 126 26.38 -8.71 -14.19
C LYS A 126 27.19 -8.09 -15.33
N ASN A 127 26.53 -7.48 -16.31
CA ASN A 127 27.15 -7.11 -17.58
C ASN A 127 27.29 -5.59 -17.81
N GLY A 128 26.76 -4.76 -16.91
CA GLY A 128 26.70 -3.32 -17.04
C GLY A 128 26.93 -2.60 -15.71
N LYS A 129 26.31 -1.42 -15.58
CA LYS A 129 26.43 -0.54 -14.43
C LYS A 129 25.05 -0.24 -13.83
N ALA A 130 24.68 -1.02 -12.83
CA ALA A 130 23.54 -0.75 -11.97
C ALA A 130 23.97 0.05 -10.72
N VAL A 131 23.20 1.08 -10.36
CA VAL A 131 23.44 1.92 -9.18
C VAL A 131 22.19 1.97 -8.29
N ALA A 132 22.37 1.85 -6.99
CA ALA A 132 21.29 1.98 -6.02
C ALA A 132 21.06 3.46 -5.64
N HIS A 133 19.79 3.85 -5.57
CA HIS A 133 19.32 5.14 -5.07
C HIS A 133 18.56 4.91 -3.78
N LYS A 134 18.93 5.60 -2.69
CA LYS A 134 18.25 5.42 -1.40
C LYS A 134 16.95 6.21 -1.42
N PHE A 135 15.85 5.56 -1.07
CA PHE A 135 14.54 6.20 -0.97
C PHE A 135 14.54 7.41 -0.04
N ALA A 136 15.28 7.34 1.07
CA ALA A 136 15.38 8.46 2.02
C ALA A 136 15.94 9.76 1.40
N ASP A 137 16.71 9.67 0.29
CA ASP A 137 17.30 10.83 -0.37
C ASP A 137 16.30 11.60 -1.25
N SER A 138 15.19 10.95 -1.64
CA SER A 138 14.16 11.50 -2.55
C SER A 138 12.74 11.37 -2.01
N CYS A 139 12.54 10.73 -0.87
CA CYS A 139 11.25 10.66 -0.20
C CYS A 139 10.80 12.07 0.14
N VAL A 140 9.55 12.38 -0.23
CA VAL A 140 8.92 13.65 0.14
C VAL A 140 8.32 13.47 1.52
N THR A 141 9.16 13.69 2.54
CA THR A 141 8.75 13.69 3.94
C THR A 141 8.34 15.11 4.34
N SER A 142 7.05 15.33 4.52
CA SER A 142 6.46 16.66 4.66
C SER A 142 5.40 16.71 5.76
N GLY A 143 4.97 17.94 6.12
CA GLY A 143 3.95 18.14 7.14
C GLY A 143 4.36 17.61 8.51
N HIS A 144 3.60 16.65 9.04
CA HIS A 144 3.84 16.02 10.34
C HIS A 144 4.65 14.72 10.30
N GLU A 145 5.10 14.29 9.12
CA GLU A 145 5.85 13.03 8.95
C GLU A 145 7.26 13.12 9.55
N THR A 146 7.66 12.10 10.31
CA THR A 146 8.97 12.05 10.98
C THR A 146 9.99 11.15 10.29
N GLU A 147 9.53 10.30 9.38
CA GLU A 147 10.34 9.30 8.68
C GLU A 147 9.80 9.07 7.26
N PRO A 148 10.63 8.59 6.31
CA PRO A 148 10.18 8.22 4.98
C PRO A 148 9.03 7.21 5.01
N TYR A 149 7.86 7.58 4.48
CA TYR A 149 6.70 6.70 4.45
C TYR A 149 6.69 5.85 3.18
N TRP A 150 6.74 4.53 3.37
CA TRP A 150 6.50 3.54 2.33
C TRP A 150 5.73 2.36 2.92
N ARG A 151 4.74 1.87 2.18
CA ARG A 151 4.00 0.64 2.51
C ARG A 151 3.77 -0.20 1.26
N ASP A 152 4.12 -1.48 1.38
CA ASP A 152 3.55 -2.57 0.60
C ASP A 152 2.33 -3.11 1.35
N VAL A 153 1.17 -3.00 0.71
CA VAL A 153 -0.12 -3.43 1.25
C VAL A 153 -0.53 -4.81 0.71
N GLY A 154 0.45 -5.70 0.51
CA GLY A 154 0.24 -7.05 -0.04
C GLY A 154 -0.48 -8.06 0.87
N THR A 155 -0.75 -7.73 2.14
CA THR A 155 -1.53 -8.59 3.06
C THR A 155 -2.74 -7.85 3.63
N ILE A 156 -3.75 -8.61 4.08
CA ILE A 156 -4.95 -8.04 4.73
C ILE A 156 -4.56 -7.22 5.98
N ASP A 157 -3.62 -7.73 6.78
CA ASP A 157 -3.12 -7.03 7.97
C ASP A 157 -2.44 -5.72 7.60
N ALA A 158 -1.55 -5.73 6.59
CA ALA A 158 -0.85 -4.52 6.15
C ALA A 158 -1.80 -3.48 5.56
N PHE A 159 -2.76 -3.92 4.74
CA PHE A 159 -3.80 -3.05 4.17
C PHE A 159 -4.64 -2.40 5.27
N TRP A 160 -5.12 -3.19 6.23
CA TRP A 160 -5.90 -2.68 7.36
C TRP A 160 -5.07 -1.71 8.20
N GLN A 161 -3.84 -2.08 8.57
CA GLN A 161 -2.97 -1.27 9.41
C GLN A 161 -2.67 0.09 8.75
N ALA A 162 -2.32 0.10 7.46
CA ALA A 162 -2.03 1.33 6.73
C ALA A 162 -3.22 2.31 6.71
N ASN A 163 -4.46 1.80 6.70
CA ASN A 163 -5.66 2.63 6.77
C ASN A 163 -5.99 3.09 8.19
N ILE A 164 -5.86 2.19 9.18
CA ILE A 164 -6.17 2.50 10.58
C ILE A 164 -5.14 3.47 11.19
N ASP A 165 -3.86 3.40 10.79
CA ASP A 165 -2.81 4.35 11.18
C ASP A 165 -3.20 5.80 10.88
N LEU A 166 -4.04 6.04 9.86
CA LEU A 166 -4.53 7.39 9.52
C LEU A 166 -5.47 7.98 10.59
N THR A 167 -5.99 7.15 11.49
CA THR A 167 -6.87 7.56 12.59
C THR A 167 -6.10 7.99 13.86
N ASP A 168 -4.78 7.82 13.86
CA ASP A 168 -3.91 8.23 14.95
C ASP A 168 -3.87 9.75 15.12
N PHE A 169 -3.51 10.20 16.32
CA PHE A 169 -3.37 11.63 16.61
C PHE A 169 -2.27 12.29 15.76
N VAL A 170 -1.18 11.57 15.50
CA VAL A 170 -0.13 11.95 14.55
C VAL A 170 0.10 10.76 13.62
N PRO A 171 -0.58 10.71 12.45
CA PRO A 171 -0.42 9.61 11.52
C PRO A 171 0.96 9.62 10.88
N LYS A 172 1.47 8.44 10.53
CA LYS A 172 2.78 8.30 9.84
C LYS A 172 2.76 8.82 8.40
N LEU A 173 1.57 8.92 7.80
CA LEU A 173 1.33 9.51 6.49
C LEU A 173 0.44 10.75 6.68
N ASP A 174 0.93 11.91 6.25
CA ASP A 174 0.18 13.15 6.38
C ASP A 174 -0.63 13.42 5.10
N LEU A 175 -1.92 13.07 5.15
CA LEU A 175 -2.87 13.32 4.07
C LEU A 175 -3.31 14.79 3.96
N TYR A 176 -2.96 15.63 4.94
CA TYR A 176 -3.31 17.05 4.96
C TYR A 176 -2.18 17.95 4.45
N ASP A 177 -1.04 17.37 4.07
CA ASP A 177 0.01 18.09 3.38
C ASP A 177 -0.46 18.55 1.98
N ASN A 178 -0.26 19.84 1.71
CA ASN A 178 -0.57 20.45 0.42
C ASN A 178 0.69 20.76 -0.41
N ALA A 179 1.89 20.51 0.13
CA ALA A 179 3.14 20.67 -0.61
C ALA A 179 3.32 19.57 -1.66
N TRP A 180 2.83 18.36 -1.38
CA TRP A 180 2.85 17.22 -2.31
C TRP A 180 1.49 16.53 -2.42
N PRO A 181 0.53 17.15 -3.14
CA PRO A 181 -0.85 16.68 -3.16
C PRO A 181 -1.00 15.33 -3.88
N ILE A 182 -1.80 14.43 -3.31
CA ILE A 182 -2.21 13.17 -3.95
C ILE A 182 -3.50 13.43 -4.73
N TRP A 183 -3.40 13.42 -6.06
CA TRP A 183 -4.56 13.51 -6.93
C TRP A 183 -5.29 12.17 -7.01
N THR A 184 -6.63 12.20 -6.97
CA THR A 184 -7.48 11.03 -7.21
C THR A 184 -8.80 11.46 -7.85
N TYR A 185 -9.58 10.50 -8.31
CA TYR A 185 -10.96 10.74 -8.74
C TYR A 185 -11.86 11.02 -7.53
N ALA A 186 -12.56 12.15 -7.54
CA ALA A 186 -13.53 12.52 -6.52
C ALA A 186 -14.79 13.12 -7.16
N GLU A 187 -15.95 12.74 -6.63
CA GLU A 187 -17.25 13.29 -7.02
C GLU A 187 -17.69 14.37 -6.04
N ILE A 188 -18.55 15.29 -6.51
CA ILE A 188 -19.26 16.21 -5.60
C ILE A 188 -20.32 15.40 -4.87
N VAL A 189 -20.11 15.20 -3.57
CA VAL A 189 -20.99 14.41 -2.70
C VAL A 189 -21.49 15.24 -1.50
N PRO A 190 -22.63 14.87 -0.89
CA PRO A 190 -23.10 15.52 0.33
C PRO A 190 -22.07 15.44 1.48
N PRO A 191 -22.14 16.34 2.47
CA PRO A 191 -21.32 16.20 3.68
C PRO A 191 -21.70 14.96 4.49
N ALA A 192 -20.78 14.48 5.33
CA ALA A 192 -21.08 13.46 6.32
C ALA A 192 -22.18 13.95 7.29
N LYS A 193 -23.14 13.07 7.61
CA LYS A 193 -24.29 13.37 8.47
C LYS A 193 -24.31 12.46 9.69
N PHE A 194 -24.37 13.06 10.86
CA PHE A 194 -24.48 12.37 12.15
C PHE A 194 -25.85 12.68 12.76
N ILE A 195 -26.60 11.64 13.15
CA ILE A 195 -27.95 11.80 13.72
C ILE A 195 -28.20 10.87 14.91
N HIS A 196 -29.19 11.27 15.72
CA HIS A 196 -29.54 10.73 17.05
C HIS A 196 -28.60 11.17 18.17
N ASP A 197 -29.20 11.53 19.29
CA ASP A 197 -28.54 11.90 20.54
C ASP A 197 -29.43 11.50 21.74
N GLU A 198 -29.96 10.28 21.67
CA GLU A 198 -30.74 9.68 22.75
C GLU A 198 -29.82 8.79 23.60
N ASP A 199 -30.17 8.56 24.87
CA ASP A 199 -29.40 7.64 25.71
C ASP A 199 -29.38 6.23 25.08
N GLY A 200 -28.19 5.63 24.98
CA GLY A 200 -27.97 4.38 24.26
C GLY A 200 -28.09 4.44 22.71
N ARG A 201 -28.31 5.62 22.12
CA ARG A 201 -28.37 5.82 20.66
C ARG A 201 -27.86 7.19 20.25
N ARG A 202 -26.58 7.25 19.91
CA ARG A 202 -25.92 8.45 19.41
C ARG A 202 -25.16 8.12 18.13
N GLY A 203 -25.35 8.94 17.09
CA GLY A 203 -24.50 8.89 15.90
C GLY A 203 -23.24 9.70 16.14
N SER A 204 -22.10 9.06 16.33
CA SER A 204 -20.82 9.75 16.58
C SER A 204 -19.62 8.94 16.09
N ALA A 205 -18.55 9.65 15.73
CA ALA A 205 -17.26 9.07 15.37
C ALA A 205 -16.15 9.69 16.24
N VAL A 206 -15.29 8.86 16.84
CA VAL A 206 -14.18 9.28 17.72
C VAL A 206 -12.88 8.69 17.20
N SER A 207 -11.82 9.51 17.07
CA SER A 207 -10.54 9.10 16.46
C SER A 207 -10.78 8.35 15.16
N SER A 208 -11.50 8.95 14.21
CA SER A 208 -12.00 8.24 13.03
C SER A 208 -12.06 9.19 11.85
N LEU A 209 -11.92 8.63 10.64
CA LEU A 209 -12.03 9.34 9.38
C LEU A 209 -13.37 8.96 8.73
N VAL A 210 -14.18 9.96 8.39
CA VAL A 210 -15.50 9.76 7.78
C VAL A 210 -15.59 10.59 6.51
N SER A 211 -15.66 9.90 5.38
CA SER A 211 -15.75 10.51 4.06
C SER A 211 -17.10 11.18 3.79
N GLY A 212 -17.19 11.91 2.68
CA GLY A 212 -18.44 12.45 2.17
C GLY A 212 -19.49 11.38 1.85
N ASP A 213 -20.74 11.80 1.72
CA ASP A 213 -21.91 10.93 1.58
C ASP A 213 -21.99 9.82 2.63
N CYS A 214 -21.47 10.02 3.85
CA CYS A 214 -21.69 9.08 4.95
C CYS A 214 -22.90 9.50 5.80
N ILE A 215 -23.71 8.53 6.25
CA ILE A 215 -24.74 8.78 7.26
C ILE A 215 -24.50 7.84 8.45
N VAL A 216 -24.13 8.44 9.58
CA VAL A 216 -23.92 7.78 10.86
C VAL A 216 -25.17 7.97 11.71
N SER A 217 -26.07 6.98 11.68
CA SER A 217 -27.41 7.08 12.27
C SER A 217 -27.53 6.27 13.56
N GLY A 218 -27.22 6.89 14.70
CA GLY A 218 -27.40 6.24 16.01
C GLY A 218 -26.42 5.09 16.27
N SER A 219 -25.26 5.10 15.60
CA SER A 219 -24.19 4.11 15.71
C SER A 219 -22.92 4.74 16.31
N ALA A 220 -22.17 3.95 17.07
CA ALA A 220 -20.88 4.35 17.61
C ALA A 220 -19.73 3.91 16.68
N VAL A 221 -18.91 4.86 16.23
CA VAL A 221 -17.73 4.60 15.39
C VAL A 221 -16.48 5.05 16.15
N SER A 222 -15.47 4.19 16.26
CA SER A 222 -14.20 4.51 16.92
C SER A 222 -13.01 3.89 16.21
N ASN A 223 -11.90 4.63 16.12
CA ASN A 223 -10.65 4.16 15.50
C ASN A 223 -10.88 3.56 14.11
N SER A 224 -11.80 4.12 13.33
CA SER A 224 -12.28 3.51 12.09
C SER A 224 -12.19 4.48 10.92
N LEU A 225 -12.10 3.93 9.71
CA LEU A 225 -12.07 4.67 8.46
C LEU A 225 -13.27 4.25 7.61
N LEU A 226 -14.17 5.21 7.37
CA LEU A 226 -15.35 5.04 6.52
C LEU A 226 -15.12 5.77 5.20
N PHE A 227 -15.02 5.00 4.12
CA PHE A 227 -15.00 5.53 2.76
C PHE A 227 -16.36 6.10 2.35
N THR A 228 -16.39 6.76 1.19
CA THR A 228 -17.55 7.47 0.65
C THR A 228 -18.80 6.61 0.57
N GLY A 229 -19.96 7.16 0.96
CA GLY A 229 -21.25 6.51 0.74
C GLY A 229 -21.71 5.56 1.85
N CYS A 230 -20.97 5.41 2.94
CA CYS A 230 -21.31 4.45 3.98
C CYS A 230 -22.60 4.83 4.74
N ARG A 231 -23.33 3.82 5.19
CA ARG A 231 -24.56 3.94 5.98
C ARG A 231 -24.43 3.08 7.22
N THR A 232 -24.51 3.67 8.42
CA THR A 232 -24.52 2.89 9.67
C THR A 232 -25.80 3.17 10.43
N HIS A 233 -26.47 2.12 10.88
CA HIS A 233 -27.82 2.19 11.45
C HIS A 233 -27.82 1.99 12.97
N SER A 234 -28.94 2.37 13.60
CA SER A 234 -29.04 2.51 15.05
C SER A 234 -28.57 1.28 15.81
N TYR A 235 -27.85 1.53 16.90
CA TYR A 235 -27.31 0.54 17.82
C TYR A 235 -26.17 -0.32 17.26
N SER A 236 -25.66 -0.02 16.06
CA SER A 236 -24.44 -0.67 15.57
C SER A 236 -23.19 -0.04 16.18
N SER A 237 -22.11 -0.83 16.28
CA SER A 237 -20.79 -0.37 16.71
C SER A 237 -19.71 -0.81 15.74
N LEU A 238 -18.78 0.11 15.43
CA LEU A 238 -17.63 -0.10 14.57
C LEU A 238 -16.37 0.32 15.34
N GLU A 239 -15.46 -0.61 15.60
CA GLU A 239 -14.20 -0.37 16.31
C GLU A 239 -13.02 -0.96 15.52
N TYR A 240 -12.05 -0.12 15.10
CA TYR A 240 -10.98 -0.56 14.20
C TYR A 240 -11.46 -1.20 12.90
N VAL A 241 -12.44 -0.56 12.25
CA VAL A 241 -13.04 -1.01 11.00
C VAL A 241 -12.58 -0.14 9.83
N VAL A 242 -12.17 -0.80 8.74
CA VAL A 242 -12.01 -0.16 7.43
C VAL A 242 -13.22 -0.53 6.58
N ALA A 243 -14.15 0.42 6.42
CA ALA A 243 -15.37 0.22 5.62
C ALA A 243 -15.21 0.86 4.25
N LEU A 244 -15.05 0.04 3.20
CA LEU A 244 -14.90 0.49 1.81
C LEU A 244 -16.17 1.18 1.30
N PRO A 245 -16.13 1.84 0.11
CA PRO A 245 -17.24 2.66 -0.34
C PRO A 245 -18.59 1.93 -0.34
N GLN A 246 -19.66 2.65 0.03
CA GLN A 246 -21.05 2.19 -0.07
C GLN A 246 -21.42 1.02 0.85
N VAL A 247 -20.64 0.74 1.90
CA VAL A 247 -21.00 -0.26 2.92
C VAL A 247 -22.25 0.15 3.70
N ILE A 248 -23.13 -0.81 3.94
CA ILE A 248 -24.34 -0.64 4.77
C ILE A 248 -24.22 -1.51 6.01
N VAL A 249 -24.18 -0.88 7.18
CA VAL A 249 -24.18 -1.54 8.49
C VAL A 249 -25.56 -1.45 9.13
N ASN A 250 -26.29 -2.57 9.12
CA ASN A 250 -27.62 -2.61 9.71
C ASN A 250 -27.59 -2.56 11.25
N ARG A 251 -28.77 -2.37 11.82
CA ARG A 251 -28.97 -2.13 13.25
C ARG A 251 -28.29 -3.21 14.10
N LYS A 252 -27.81 -2.84 15.28
CA LYS A 252 -27.25 -3.77 16.29
C LYS A 252 -26.02 -4.58 15.85
N ALA A 253 -25.50 -4.39 14.64
CA ALA A 253 -24.29 -5.07 14.21
C ALA A 253 -23.08 -4.58 15.02
N GLN A 254 -22.17 -5.48 15.39
CA GLN A 254 -20.96 -5.17 16.15
C GLN A 254 -19.75 -5.64 15.36
N LEU A 255 -18.94 -4.69 14.92
CA LEU A 255 -17.85 -4.93 13.99
C LEU A 255 -16.55 -4.47 14.62
N LYS A 256 -15.58 -5.37 14.72
CA LYS A 256 -14.27 -5.11 15.30
C LYS A 256 -13.16 -5.66 14.42
N ASN A 257 -12.02 -4.96 14.33
CA ASN A 257 -10.80 -5.45 13.66
C ASN A 257 -11.07 -6.06 12.28
N CYS A 258 -11.79 -5.35 11.42
CA CYS A 258 -12.21 -5.91 10.13
C CYS A 258 -12.11 -4.92 8.98
N VAL A 259 -11.97 -5.48 7.78
CA VAL A 259 -12.09 -4.80 6.51
C VAL A 259 -13.40 -5.25 5.87
N ILE A 260 -14.23 -4.31 5.48
CA ILE A 260 -15.53 -4.58 4.86
C ILE A 260 -15.45 -4.12 3.41
N ASP A 261 -15.63 -5.05 2.49
CA ASP A 261 -15.51 -4.81 1.06
C ASP A 261 -16.60 -3.86 0.54
N ARG A 262 -16.36 -3.29 -0.65
CA ARG A 262 -17.21 -2.30 -1.28
C ARG A 262 -18.65 -2.81 -1.41
N GLY A 263 -19.61 -1.97 -1.02
CA GLY A 263 -21.03 -2.23 -1.21
C GLY A 263 -21.62 -3.34 -0.34
N VAL A 264 -20.84 -3.92 0.59
CA VAL A 264 -21.32 -4.99 1.46
C VAL A 264 -22.45 -4.50 2.36
N VAL A 265 -23.50 -5.32 2.46
CA VAL A 265 -24.63 -5.11 3.37
C VAL A 265 -24.49 -6.04 4.57
N ILE A 266 -24.04 -5.51 5.68
CA ILE A 266 -23.92 -6.22 6.96
C ILE A 266 -25.33 -6.42 7.55
N PRO A 267 -25.77 -7.67 7.83
CA PRO A 267 -27.09 -7.97 8.40
C PRO A 267 -27.32 -7.38 9.80
N GLU A 268 -28.60 -7.24 10.19
CA GLU A 268 -28.96 -6.83 11.56
C GLU A 268 -28.37 -7.79 12.59
N GLY A 269 -27.69 -7.24 13.61
CA GLY A 269 -27.15 -8.01 14.72
C GLY A 269 -25.93 -8.88 14.41
N LEU A 270 -25.34 -8.80 13.21
CA LEU A 270 -24.10 -9.53 12.91
C LEU A 270 -22.97 -9.06 13.82
N VAL A 271 -22.23 -10.01 14.40
CA VAL A 271 -21.02 -9.76 15.19
C VAL A 271 -19.82 -10.28 14.39
N VAL A 272 -18.78 -9.45 14.26
CA VAL A 272 -17.52 -9.78 13.56
C VAL A 272 -16.33 -9.28 14.39
N GLY A 273 -15.28 -10.09 14.48
CA GLY A 273 -14.01 -9.72 15.13
C GLY A 273 -14.02 -9.89 16.65
N VAL A 274 -14.90 -10.77 17.14
CA VAL A 274 -15.08 -11.06 18.58
C VAL A 274 -14.80 -12.53 18.88
N ASP A 275 -15.33 -13.45 18.06
CA ASP A 275 -15.12 -14.89 18.19
C ASP A 275 -14.31 -15.39 16.99
N PRO A 276 -13.01 -15.70 17.17
CA PRO A 276 -12.15 -16.18 16.08
C PRO A 276 -12.65 -17.44 15.39
N GLU A 277 -13.32 -18.35 16.10
CA GLU A 277 -13.82 -19.60 15.51
C GLU A 277 -15.01 -19.33 14.61
N GLU A 278 -15.96 -18.53 15.08
CA GLU A 278 -17.13 -18.14 14.29
C GLU A 278 -16.74 -17.21 13.12
N ASP A 279 -15.78 -16.30 13.33
CA ASP A 279 -15.26 -15.43 12.28
C ASP A 279 -14.57 -16.25 11.17
N THR A 280 -13.72 -17.22 11.52
CA THR A 280 -12.99 -18.06 10.56
C THR A 280 -13.93 -18.99 9.78
N LYS A 281 -15.05 -19.38 10.39
CA LYS A 281 -16.06 -20.23 9.76
C LYS A 281 -16.76 -19.52 8.59
N TRP A 282 -16.99 -18.21 8.70
CA TRP A 282 -17.79 -17.47 7.72
C TRP A 282 -16.99 -16.50 6.85
N PHE A 283 -15.83 -16.05 7.32
CA PHE A 283 -15.08 -14.96 6.71
C PHE A 283 -13.60 -15.32 6.55
N ARG A 284 -12.90 -14.53 5.73
CA ARG A 284 -11.44 -14.66 5.61
C ARG A 284 -10.79 -13.95 6.79
N ARG A 285 -10.17 -14.71 7.69
CA ARG A 285 -9.40 -14.17 8.81
C ARG A 285 -7.89 -14.26 8.53
N SER A 286 -7.17 -13.17 8.73
CA SER A 286 -5.73 -13.11 8.58
C SER A 286 -4.98 -13.70 9.78
N GLU A 287 -3.66 -13.84 9.68
CA GLU A 287 -2.82 -14.31 10.79
C GLU A 287 -2.80 -13.34 11.97
N GLY A 288 -2.79 -12.02 11.69
CA GLY A 288 -2.94 -10.98 12.71
C GLY A 288 -4.35 -10.86 13.29
N GLY A 289 -5.30 -11.65 12.79
CA GLY A 289 -6.66 -11.75 13.31
C GLY A 289 -7.64 -10.74 12.73
N ILE A 290 -7.26 -10.04 11.65
CA ILE A 290 -8.12 -9.11 10.92
C ILE A 290 -9.09 -9.91 10.05
N VAL A 291 -10.38 -9.55 10.10
CA VAL A 291 -11.42 -10.22 9.33
C VAL A 291 -11.73 -9.44 8.05
N LEU A 292 -11.66 -10.08 6.89
CA LEU A 292 -12.15 -9.56 5.62
C LEU A 292 -13.57 -10.09 5.37
N VAL A 293 -14.51 -9.16 5.18
CA VAL A 293 -15.92 -9.46 4.90
C VAL A 293 -16.27 -9.02 3.48
N THR A 294 -16.78 -9.95 2.67
CA THR A 294 -17.28 -9.70 1.30
C THR A 294 -18.76 -10.06 1.18
N GLN A 295 -19.44 -9.58 0.15
CA GLN A 295 -20.87 -9.85 -0.03
C GLN A 295 -21.13 -11.35 -0.28
N ASP A 296 -20.27 -12.01 -1.07
CA ASP A 296 -20.36 -13.45 -1.32
C ASP A 296 -20.29 -14.26 -0.02
N MET A 297 -19.45 -13.86 0.94
CA MET A 297 -19.37 -14.49 2.26
C MET A 297 -20.65 -14.29 3.07
N ILE A 298 -21.22 -13.09 3.05
CA ILE A 298 -22.49 -12.78 3.71
C ILE A 298 -23.63 -13.61 3.11
N ASP A 299 -23.71 -13.71 1.79
CA ASP A 299 -24.75 -14.46 1.08
C ASP A 299 -24.64 -15.97 1.37
N ALA A 300 -23.42 -16.52 1.33
CA ALA A 300 -23.17 -17.91 1.69
C ALA A 300 -23.55 -18.22 3.15
N ARG A 301 -23.19 -17.34 4.08
CA ARG A 301 -23.57 -17.45 5.50
C ARG A 301 -25.09 -17.42 5.67
N ASN A 302 -25.78 -16.46 5.05
CA ASN A 302 -27.23 -16.33 5.17
C ASN A 302 -27.97 -17.56 4.63
N LYS A 303 -27.51 -18.10 3.49
CA LYS A 303 -28.04 -19.34 2.91
C LYS A 303 -27.83 -20.56 3.80
N ALA A 304 -26.74 -20.60 4.57
CA ALA A 304 -26.46 -21.70 5.49
C ALA A 304 -27.28 -21.61 6.80
N LEU A 305 -27.78 -20.43 7.14
CA LEU A 305 -28.58 -20.17 8.35
C LEU A 305 -30.10 -20.15 8.09
N SER A 306 -30.52 -20.13 6.82
CA SER A 306 -31.93 -20.25 6.38
C SER A 306 -32.37 -21.70 6.26
#